data_AF-A0A3E2CSP9-F1
#
_entry.id   AF-A0A3E2CSP9-F1
#
_cell.length_a   1.000
_cell.length_b   1.000
_cell.length_c   1.000
_cell.angle_alpha   90.00
_cell.angle_beta   90.00
_cell.angle_gamma   90.00
#
_symmetry.space_group_name_H-M   'P 1'
#
loop_
_entity.id
_entity.type
_entity.pdbx_description
1 polymer ?
#
loop_
_entity_poly.entity_id
_entity_poly.type
_entity_poly.pdbx_seq_one_letter_code
_entity_poly.pdbx_strand_id
1 'polypeptide(L)'
;PNWDIAGVRQLNSTSDMNRYHIMRNRGFMARYFMVHGDFRPFMFALGTALTAAKEIIRLIAVDREHIISGIGKLFTGWIDSRKILHDQDWKPMPSLK
;
A
#
# COMPACT_ATOMS: atom_id res chain seq x y z
N PRO A 1 -0.60 -19.11 25.01
CA PRO A 1 -0.15 -19.85 23.81
C PRO A 1 -0.69 -19.21 22.52
N ASN A 2 -0.24 -17.98 22.21
CA ASN A 2 -0.68 -17.23 21.02
C ASN A 2 0.54 -16.68 20.25
N TRP A 3 1.62 -17.46 20.21
CA TRP A 3 2.87 -17.15 19.50
C TRP A 3 2.92 -17.78 18.10
N ASP A 4 1.77 -18.02 17.49
CA ASP A 4 1.66 -18.63 16.15
C ASP A 4 0.96 -17.71 15.12
N ILE A 5 0.95 -16.40 15.39
CA ILE A 5 0.51 -15.37 14.42
C ILE A 5 1.65 -15.07 13.40
N ALA A 6 2.82 -15.68 13.59
CA ALA A 6 4.00 -15.56 12.72
C ALA A 6 4.27 -16.85 11.92
N GLY A 7 3.25 -17.68 11.70
CA GLY A 7 3.39 -18.83 10.82
C GLY A 7 3.83 -18.36 9.43
N VAL A 8 4.96 -18.89 8.94
CA VAL A 8 5.54 -18.59 7.62
C VAL A 8 4.48 -18.71 6.50
N ARG A 9 3.46 -19.58 6.67
CA ARG A 9 2.31 -19.74 5.77
C ARG A 9 1.35 -18.54 5.69
N GLN A 10 1.14 -17.78 6.77
CA GLN A 10 0.31 -16.57 6.75
C GLN A 10 1.05 -15.39 6.09
N LEU A 11 2.38 -15.43 6.10
CA LEU A 11 3.27 -14.49 5.41
C LEU A 11 3.51 -14.85 3.93
N ASN A 12 3.21 -16.09 3.51
CA ASN A 12 3.59 -16.67 2.21
C ASN A 12 2.55 -16.58 1.08
N SER A 13 1.48 -15.82 1.25
CA SER A 13 0.56 -15.60 0.12
C SER A 13 -0.21 -14.29 0.24
N THR A 14 0.53 -13.19 0.43
CA THR A 14 -0.01 -11.92 -0.03
C THR A 14 -0.04 -11.99 -1.55
N SER A 15 -1.21 -12.31 -2.11
CA SER A 15 -1.45 -12.28 -3.56
C SER A 15 -0.86 -11.00 -4.15
N ASP A 16 -0.31 -11.08 -5.37
CA ASP A 16 0.16 -9.92 -6.14
C ASP A 16 -0.86 -8.78 -6.17
N MET A 17 -2.15 -9.08 -6.06
CA MET A 17 -3.23 -8.11 -5.89
C MET A 17 -3.18 -7.37 -4.56
N ASN A 18 -2.91 -8.06 -3.45
CA ASN A 18 -2.77 -7.41 -2.14
C ASN A 18 -1.54 -6.48 -2.12
N ARG A 19 -0.42 -6.89 -2.74
CA ARG A 19 0.76 -6.04 -2.91
C ARG A 19 0.45 -4.77 -3.69
N TYR A 20 -0.28 -4.91 -4.80
CA TYR A 20 -0.76 -3.78 -5.59
C TYR A 20 -1.64 -2.83 -4.76
N HIS A 21 -2.58 -3.37 -3.98
CA HIS A 21 -3.51 -2.57 -3.18
C HIS A 21 -2.85 -1.84 -2.01
N ILE A 22 -1.82 -2.40 -1.38
CA ILE A 22 -1.07 -1.73 -0.29
C ILE A 22 -0.57 -0.36 -0.75
N MET A 23 -0.03 -0.27 -1.96
CA MET A 23 0.47 0.99 -2.50
C MET A 23 -0.63 1.84 -3.15
N ARG A 24 -1.50 1.24 -3.97
CA ARG A 24 -2.60 1.96 -4.63
C ARG A 24 -3.49 2.69 -3.62
N ASN A 25 -3.83 2.03 -2.50
CA ASN A 25 -4.73 2.58 -1.49
C ASN A 25 -4.13 3.77 -0.73
N ARG A 26 -2.82 3.98 -0.79
CA ARG A 26 -2.19 5.22 -0.29
C ARG A 26 -2.77 6.45 -1.00
N GLY A 27 -3.07 6.36 -2.30
CA GLY A 27 -3.68 7.46 -3.06
C GLY A 27 -5.07 7.84 -2.52
N PHE A 28 -5.88 6.84 -2.17
CA PHE A 28 -7.18 7.08 -1.52
C PHE A 28 -7.03 7.71 -0.15
N MET A 29 -6.12 7.20 0.69
CA MET A 29 -5.85 7.77 2.01
C MET A 29 -5.40 9.23 1.93
N ALA A 30 -4.54 9.56 0.95
CA ALA A 30 -4.12 10.92 0.70
C ALA A 30 -5.32 11.83 0.38
N ARG A 31 -6.22 11.39 -0.50
CA ARG A 31 -7.42 12.16 -0.84
C ARG A 31 -8.37 12.33 0.35
N TYR A 32 -8.53 11.31 1.19
CA TYR A 32 -9.28 11.44 2.45
C TYR A 32 -8.67 12.51 3.36
N PHE A 33 -7.34 12.50 3.55
CA PHE A 33 -6.66 13.53 4.34
C PHE A 33 -6.76 14.92 3.70
N MET A 34 -6.74 15.02 2.37
CA MET A 34 -6.91 16.31 1.67
C MET A 34 -8.31 16.89 1.91
N VAL A 35 -9.35 16.05 1.83
CA VAL A 35 -10.74 16.48 2.06
C VAL A 35 -10.94 16.97 3.50
N HIS A 36 -10.26 16.38 4.48
CA HIS A 36 -10.36 16.77 5.89
C HIS A 36 -9.36 17.87 6.31
N GLY A 37 -8.47 18.31 5.42
CA GLY A 37 -7.46 19.35 5.71
C GLY A 37 -6.21 18.89 6.45
N ASP A 38 -6.09 17.59 6.75
CA ASP A 38 -4.96 17.01 7.51
C ASP A 38 -3.81 16.53 6.61
N PHE A 39 -3.88 16.79 5.30
CA PHE A 39 -2.86 16.33 4.37
C PHE A 39 -1.56 17.11 4.49
N ARG A 40 -0.52 16.44 5.01
CA ARG A 40 0.86 16.94 5.05
C ARG A 40 1.70 16.24 3.98
N PRO A 41 1.99 16.88 2.83
CA PRO A 41 2.60 16.21 1.66
C PRO A 41 3.92 15.51 1.98
N PHE A 42 4.80 16.17 2.73
CA PHE A 42 6.13 15.64 3.06
C PHE A 42 6.06 14.41 3.98
N MET A 43 5.33 14.53 5.10
CA MET A 43 5.15 13.42 6.05
C MET A 43 4.42 12.24 5.41
N PHE A 44 3.45 12.53 4.53
CA PHE A 44 2.72 11.51 3.81
C PHE A 44 3.60 10.78 2.78
N ALA A 45 4.44 11.52 2.05
CA ALA A 45 5.41 10.94 1.13
C ALA A 45 6.40 10.03 1.86
N LEU A 46 6.92 10.48 3.01
CA LEU A 46 7.81 9.69 3.86
C LEU A 46 7.11 8.40 4.34
N GLY A 47 5.89 8.49 4.86
CA GLY A 47 5.13 7.32 5.30
C GLY A 47 4.84 6.34 4.16
N THR A 48 4.60 6.84 2.94
CA THR A 48 4.45 6.00 1.74
C THR A 48 5.75 5.28 1.40
N ALA A 49 6.89 5.98 1.44
CA ALA A 49 8.19 5.39 1.18
C ALA A 49 8.54 4.30 2.21
N LEU A 50 8.28 4.54 3.49
CA LEU A 50 8.48 3.55 4.56
C LEU A 50 7.60 2.32 4.36
N THR A 51 6.34 2.51 3.93
CA THR A 51 5.44 1.39 3.60
C THR A 51 5.99 0.55 2.46
N ALA A 52 6.45 1.20 1.38
CA ALA A 52 7.06 0.51 0.25
C ALA A 52 8.34 -0.25 0.66
N ALA A 53 9.23 0.39 1.44
CA ALA A 53 10.47 -0.22 1.90
C ALA A 53 10.22 -1.48 2.74
N LYS A 54 9.25 -1.43 3.66
CA LYS A 54 8.85 -2.59 4.47
C LYS A 54 8.33 -3.74 3.60
N GLU A 55 7.52 -3.46 2.59
CA GLU A 55 7.02 -4.52 1.69
C GLU A 55 8.12 -5.08 0.77
N ILE A 56 9.11 -4.28 0.37
CA ILE A 56 10.31 -4.77 -0.33
C ILE A 56 11.11 -5.71 0.56
N ILE A 57 11.35 -5.35 1.82
CA ILE A 57 12.06 -6.21 2.79
C ILE A 57 11.30 -7.53 2.98
N ARG A 58 9.98 -7.48 3.15
CA ARG A 58 9.13 -8.69 3.26
C ARG A 58 9.30 -9.58 2.04
N LEU A 59 9.28 -9.01 0.84
CA LEU A 59 9.38 -9.73 -0.41
C LEU A 59 10.77 -10.37 -0.62
N ILE A 60 11.85 -9.69 -0.23
CA ILE A 60 13.21 -10.27 -0.26
C ILE A 60 13.39 -11.37 0.81
N ALA A 61 12.81 -11.18 2.00
CA ALA A 61 12.97 -12.09 3.12
C ALA A 61 12.14 -13.37 2.99
N VAL A 62 10.90 -13.26 2.48
CA VAL A 62 9.88 -14.32 2.51
C VAL A 62 9.62 -14.90 1.11
N ASP A 63 9.38 -14.05 0.12
CA ASP A 63 8.85 -14.43 -1.20
C ASP A 63 9.94 -14.42 -2.29
N ARG A 64 11.01 -15.20 -2.09
CA ARG A 64 12.20 -15.18 -2.97
C ARG A 64 11.93 -15.65 -4.41
N GLU A 65 10.91 -16.48 -4.62
CA GLU A 65 10.56 -17.02 -5.94
C GLU A 65 9.78 -16.03 -6.83
N HIS A 66 9.11 -15.03 -6.23
CA HIS A 66 8.24 -14.08 -6.93
C HIS A 66 8.66 -12.61 -6.75
N ILE A 67 9.95 -12.39 -6.51
CA ILE A 67 10.49 -11.05 -6.21
C ILE A 67 10.16 -10.06 -7.35
N ILE A 68 10.43 -10.46 -8.60
CA ILE A 68 10.32 -9.56 -9.76
C ILE A 68 8.85 -9.20 -10.03
N SER A 69 7.94 -10.17 -9.97
CA SER A 69 6.50 -9.91 -10.17
C SER A 69 5.91 -9.07 -9.03
N GLY A 70 6.28 -9.37 -7.78
CA GLY A 70 5.78 -8.63 -6.62
C GLY A 70 6.31 -7.19 -6.54
N ILE A 71 7.57 -6.94 -6.92
CA ILE A 71 8.11 -5.58 -7.07
C ILE A 71 7.38 -4.84 -8.19
N GLY A 72 7.17 -5.47 -9.34
CA GLY A 72 6.43 -4.88 -10.46
C GLY A 72 5.04 -4.40 -10.04
N LYS A 73 4.29 -5.24 -9.31
CA LYS A 73 2.95 -4.90 -8.80
C LYS A 73 2.97 -3.80 -7.74
N LEU A 74 3.99 -3.76 -6.88
CA LEU A 74 4.20 -2.68 -5.92
C LEU A 74 4.41 -1.33 -6.63
N PHE A 75 5.24 -1.32 -7.68
CA PHE A 75 5.47 -0.13 -8.51
C PHE A 75 4.23 0.29 -9.29
N THR A 76 3.49 -0.65 -9.89
CA THR A 76 2.21 -0.32 -10.55
C THR A 76 1.23 0.30 -9.55
N GLY A 77 1.13 -0.25 -8.34
CA GLY A 77 0.30 0.30 -7.27
C GLY A 77 0.75 1.71 -6.86
N TRP A 78 2.06 1.95 -6.78
CA TRP A 78 2.60 3.29 -6.52
C TRP A 78 2.18 4.28 -7.61
N ILE A 79 2.40 3.95 -8.89
CA ILE A 79 2.06 4.83 -10.01
C ILE A 79 0.56 5.15 -9.99
N ASP A 80 -0.28 4.15 -9.79
CA ASP A 80 -1.73 4.36 -9.73
C ASP A 80 -2.15 5.16 -8.49
N SER A 81 -1.45 5.01 -7.35
CA SER A 81 -1.66 5.88 -6.19
C SER A 81 -1.41 7.36 -6.52
N ARG A 82 -0.41 7.65 -7.36
CA ARG A 82 -0.10 9.00 -7.84
C ARG A 82 -1.15 9.51 -8.81
N LYS A 83 -1.74 8.65 -9.64
CA LYS A 83 -2.87 9.04 -10.50
C LYS A 83 -4.09 9.42 -9.65
N ILE A 84 -4.46 8.58 -8.67
CA ILE A 84 -5.58 8.84 -7.75
C ILE A 84 -5.36 10.13 -6.95
N LEU A 85 -4.12 10.41 -6.54
CA LEU A 85 -3.78 11.64 -5.82
C LEU A 85 -4.12 12.91 -6.61
N HIS A 86 -3.90 12.89 -7.93
CA HIS A 86 -4.16 14.01 -8.83
C HIS A 86 -5.55 13.96 -9.47
N ASP A 87 -6.37 12.96 -9.14
CA ASP A 87 -7.74 12.85 -9.63
C ASP A 87 -8.61 13.93 -8.97
N GLN A 88 -9.11 14.86 -9.79
CA GLN A 88 -9.94 15.98 -9.32
C GLN A 88 -11.36 15.53 -8.97
N ASP A 89 -11.89 14.53 -9.67
CA ASP A 89 -13.26 14.05 -9.55
C ASP A 89 -13.45 13.06 -8.39
N TRP A 90 -12.36 12.64 -7.76
CA TRP A 90 -12.42 11.72 -6.64
C TRP A 90 -13.24 12.29 -5.47
N LYS A 91 -14.18 11.50 -4.97
CA LYS A 91 -15.00 11.82 -3.78
C LYS A 91 -14.83 10.73 -2.72
N PRO A 92 -14.85 11.10 -1.42
CA PRO A 92 -14.85 10.13 -0.35
C PRO A 92 -16.12 9.28 -0.40
N MET A 93 -16.00 8.03 0.05
CA MET A 93 -17.16 7.16 0.17
C MET A 93 -18.12 7.74 1.23
N PRO A 94 -19.44 7.77 0.96
CA PRO A 94 -20.40 8.21 1.95
C PRO A 94 -20.34 7.31 3.19
N SER A 95 -20.62 7.88 4.36
CA SER A 95 -20.66 7.14 5.62
C SER A 95 -21.66 6.00 5.53
N LEU A 96 -21.23 4.78 5.87
CA LEU A 96 -22.11 3.64 6.01
C LEU A 96 -23.00 3.89 7.25
N LYS A 97 -24.32 3.92 7.05
CA LYS A 97 -25.31 4.03 8.12
C LYS A 97 -25.47 2.72 8.86
#